data_AF-A0A946CCF6-F1
#
_entry.id   AF-A0A946CCF6-F1
#
_cell.length_a   1.000
_cell.length_b   1.000
_cell.length_c   1.000
_cell.angle_alpha   90.00
_cell.angle_beta   90.00
_cell.angle_gamma   90.00
#
_symmetry.space_group_name_H-M   'P 1'
#
loop_
_entity.id
_entity.type
_entity.pdbx_description
1 polymer ?
#
loop_
_entity_poly.entity_id
_entity_poly.type
_entity_poly.pdbx_seq_one_letter_code
_entity_poly.pdbx_strand_id
1 'polypeptide(L)'
;FLFPYQSKQHPSTNVPGLEDGKPGDHLTDVLTDHAIGFIEDKRDEPFFLNFWFYTVHTPLGAKPEKIIKYQKKAKRMGIDSKDAPGIPVHDSFADSRQDNPTYAAMVESLDENVGRVIDTLERLNLRENTILLFFSDNGGLSTGSHPSSVTSILPNKAGKAWVYEGGIRVPLIIDAPILKQRGSTLNEPVVSTDFYPTLLDLAGLPLEPGQHLDGASLKPLLNGEKKTLSRKALYFHYPHYHHINSMGPSGAVRMGDHKLVIRYEDSSIELYNLAQDRGETTNLASQNARLVNRMKKMFDQWIGETGSLMPTANLKYNGSKKNSSFYTPARDVHGIHAESKPFGKDLPRVVLIGDSISVGYTPEVIHQLQDKAFVSRAKANCGDTNRGLAALDSWLGNTKWDLIHFNWGLHDLCYRNPEVKKVGNRDKVNGTQSVPLEQYRKNLERLVLRLKKTGAKLIWASTTMVPEGEIGRFAGDELKYNKIAGEIMQKHGVLINDLHQLSSSLDRSLFRKRGDVHYTPQGSALLGQQVADHIGKALGIKK
;
A
#
# COMPACT_ATOMS: atom_id res chain seq x y z
N PHE A 1 -10.20 -17.14 -19.99
CA PHE A 1 -8.98 -17.46 -20.78
C PHE A 1 -8.87 -18.92 -21.18
N LEU A 2 -9.94 -19.69 -20.93
CA LEU A 2 -10.48 -20.54 -21.98
C LEU A 2 -10.76 -19.70 -23.23
N PHE A 3 -10.79 -20.34 -24.38
CA PHE A 3 -11.34 -19.85 -25.65
C PHE A 3 -12.36 -18.69 -25.51
N PRO A 4 -12.33 -17.67 -26.39
CA PRO A 4 -11.40 -17.48 -27.51
C PRO A 4 -10.06 -16.84 -27.11
N TYR A 5 -9.04 -17.07 -27.95
CA TYR A 5 -7.72 -16.42 -27.87
C TYR A 5 -7.69 -15.09 -28.63
N GLN A 6 -8.73 -14.83 -29.42
CA GLN A 6 -8.93 -13.58 -30.15
C GLN A 6 -10.21 -12.87 -29.70
N SER A 7 -10.14 -11.56 -29.48
CA SER A 7 -11.26 -10.70 -29.11
C SER A 7 -11.46 -9.59 -30.13
N LYS A 8 -12.64 -9.56 -30.77
CA LYS A 8 -13.03 -8.44 -31.64
C LYS A 8 -13.26 -7.13 -30.87
N GLN A 9 -13.64 -7.22 -29.60
CA GLN A 9 -13.89 -6.06 -28.74
C GLN A 9 -12.60 -5.51 -28.11
N HIS A 10 -11.62 -6.38 -27.85
CA HIS A 10 -10.33 -6.01 -27.27
C HIS A 10 -9.17 -6.67 -28.04
N PRO A 11 -8.86 -6.23 -29.28
CA PRO A 11 -7.82 -6.86 -30.09
C PRO A 11 -6.42 -6.83 -29.45
N SER A 12 -6.16 -5.87 -28.55
CA SER A 12 -4.90 -5.77 -27.80
C SER A 12 -4.67 -6.91 -26.81
N THR A 13 -5.68 -7.74 -26.52
CA THR A 13 -5.55 -8.91 -25.64
C THR A 13 -5.40 -10.22 -26.41
N ASN A 14 -5.28 -10.17 -27.75
CA ASN A 14 -5.11 -11.36 -28.56
C ASN A 14 -3.76 -12.02 -28.30
N VAL A 15 -3.73 -13.34 -28.29
CA VAL A 15 -2.48 -14.11 -28.21
C VAL A 15 -1.75 -14.01 -29.57
N PRO A 16 -0.58 -13.34 -29.64
CA PRO A 16 0.11 -13.16 -30.93
C PRO A 16 0.60 -14.49 -31.49
N GLY A 17 0.45 -14.68 -32.81
CA GLY A 17 0.97 -15.86 -33.51
C GLY A 17 0.18 -17.15 -33.27
N LEU A 18 -0.98 -17.09 -32.61
CA LEU A 18 -1.85 -18.24 -32.37
C LEU A 18 -3.18 -18.06 -33.12
N GLU A 19 -3.61 -19.11 -33.84
CA GLU A 19 -4.98 -19.19 -34.35
C GLU A 19 -5.98 -19.20 -33.19
N ASP A 20 -7.23 -18.81 -33.45
CA ASP A 20 -8.24 -18.84 -32.38
C ASP A 20 -8.48 -20.29 -31.91
N GLY A 21 -8.72 -20.46 -30.62
CA GLY A 21 -8.94 -21.78 -30.03
C GLY A 21 -10.28 -22.39 -30.42
N LYS A 22 -10.57 -23.58 -29.91
CA LYS A 22 -11.89 -24.22 -29.97
C LYS A 22 -12.58 -24.16 -28.60
N PRO A 23 -13.93 -24.21 -28.54
CA PRO A 23 -14.63 -24.33 -27.27
C PRO A 23 -14.12 -25.51 -26.45
N GLY A 24 -13.67 -25.24 -25.22
CA GLY A 24 -13.07 -26.22 -24.32
C GLY A 24 -11.55 -26.15 -24.23
N ASP A 25 -10.89 -25.49 -25.17
CA ASP A 25 -9.44 -25.33 -25.11
C ASP A 25 -9.01 -24.46 -23.93
N HIS A 26 -7.91 -24.87 -23.29
CA HIS A 26 -7.25 -24.13 -22.23
C HIS A 26 -5.90 -23.62 -22.73
N LEU A 27 -5.70 -22.30 -22.73
CA LEU A 27 -4.52 -21.67 -23.35
C LEU A 27 -3.19 -22.26 -22.85
N THR A 28 -3.08 -22.56 -21.56
CA THR A 28 -1.87 -23.19 -20.99
C THR A 28 -1.57 -24.54 -21.66
N ASP A 29 -2.59 -25.33 -21.96
CA ASP A 29 -2.40 -26.65 -22.57
C ASP A 29 -1.99 -26.50 -24.04
N VAL A 30 -2.67 -25.61 -24.77
CA VAL A 30 -2.39 -25.35 -26.19
C VAL A 30 -0.97 -24.80 -26.37
N LEU A 31 -0.55 -23.84 -25.54
CA LEU A 31 0.82 -23.32 -25.58
C LEU A 31 1.85 -24.42 -25.31
N THR A 32 1.54 -25.37 -24.41
CA THR A 32 2.39 -26.53 -24.16
C THR A 32 2.41 -27.50 -25.33
N ASP A 33 1.30 -27.70 -26.03
CA ASP A 33 1.26 -28.53 -27.24
C ASP A 33 2.19 -27.96 -28.33
N HIS A 34 2.17 -26.64 -28.52
CA HIS A 34 3.10 -25.96 -29.44
C HIS A 34 4.56 -26.09 -28.99
N ALA A 35 4.85 -25.96 -27.70
CA ALA A 35 6.19 -26.15 -27.16
C ALA A 35 6.70 -27.59 -27.36
N ILE A 36 5.84 -28.58 -27.12
CA ILE A 36 6.15 -30.01 -27.35
C ILE A 36 6.41 -30.26 -28.84
N GLY A 37 5.56 -29.76 -29.74
CA GLY A 37 5.76 -29.89 -31.18
C GLY A 37 7.09 -29.27 -31.63
N PHE A 38 7.44 -28.09 -31.11
CA PHE A 38 8.75 -27.49 -31.37
C PHE A 38 9.91 -28.37 -30.90
N ILE A 39 9.84 -28.93 -29.68
CA ILE A 39 10.88 -29.82 -29.16
C ILE A 39 11.02 -31.09 -30.01
N GLU A 40 9.89 -31.66 -30.43
CA GLU A 40 9.87 -32.85 -31.31
C GLU A 40 10.48 -32.58 -32.68
N ASP A 41 10.15 -31.43 -33.29
CA ASP A 41 10.68 -30.99 -34.58
C ASP A 41 12.18 -30.69 -34.50
N LYS A 42 12.65 -30.21 -33.35
CA LYS A 42 14.03 -29.76 -33.11
C LYS A 42 14.90 -30.77 -32.39
N ARG A 43 14.42 -31.99 -32.16
CA ARG A 43 15.11 -33.01 -31.35
C ARG A 43 16.53 -33.36 -31.80
N ASP A 44 16.84 -33.18 -33.08
CA ASP A 44 18.13 -33.53 -33.69
C ASP A 44 19.12 -32.33 -33.75
N GLU A 45 18.72 -31.15 -33.25
CA GLU A 45 19.56 -29.94 -33.19
C GLU A 45 19.48 -29.23 -31.83
N PRO A 46 20.53 -28.51 -31.39
CA PRO A 46 20.44 -27.73 -30.17
C PRO A 46 19.41 -26.60 -30.34
N PHE A 47 18.52 -26.44 -29.37
CA PHE A 47 17.50 -25.41 -29.38
C PHE A 47 17.52 -24.54 -28.12
N PHE A 48 17.02 -23.32 -28.27
CA PHE A 48 16.67 -22.44 -27.16
C PHE A 48 15.17 -22.16 -27.21
N LEU A 49 14.43 -22.65 -26.21
CA LEU A 49 13.00 -22.42 -26.07
C LEU A 49 12.76 -21.46 -24.92
N ASN A 50 12.32 -20.26 -25.25
CA ASN A 50 11.83 -19.30 -24.27
C ASN A 50 10.32 -19.43 -24.11
N PHE A 51 9.89 -20.19 -23.10
CA PHE A 51 8.49 -20.58 -22.94
C PHE A 51 7.75 -19.74 -21.89
N TRP A 52 7.08 -18.68 -22.33
CA TRP A 52 6.36 -17.76 -21.44
C TRP A 52 4.87 -18.10 -21.36
N PHE A 53 4.47 -18.64 -20.22
CA PHE A 53 3.07 -18.85 -19.91
C PHE A 53 2.34 -17.52 -19.64
N TYR A 54 1.09 -17.42 -20.11
CA TYR A 54 0.16 -16.36 -19.68
C TYR A 54 -0.39 -16.63 -18.28
N THR A 55 -0.56 -17.90 -17.92
CA THR A 55 -0.89 -18.26 -16.54
C THR A 55 0.29 -17.86 -15.66
N VAL A 56 0.09 -17.21 -14.51
CA VAL A 56 -1.14 -17.11 -13.73
C VAL A 56 -1.76 -15.71 -13.73
N HIS A 57 -1.59 -14.95 -14.81
CA HIS A 57 -2.09 -13.58 -14.90
C HIS A 57 -3.64 -13.52 -14.92
N THR A 58 -4.20 -12.42 -14.40
CA THR A 58 -5.64 -12.13 -14.44
C THR A 58 -6.16 -11.76 -15.82
N PRO A 59 -7.49 -11.86 -16.07
CA PRO A 59 -8.53 -12.52 -15.27
C PRO A 59 -8.27 -13.99 -14.94
N LEU A 60 -8.74 -14.41 -13.77
CA LEU A 60 -8.57 -15.78 -13.33
C LEU A 60 -9.53 -16.70 -14.11
N GLY A 61 -9.01 -17.77 -14.66
CA GLY A 61 -9.78 -18.79 -15.36
C GLY A 61 -9.04 -20.11 -15.35
N ALA A 62 -9.71 -21.16 -14.90
CA ALA A 62 -9.16 -22.51 -14.81
C ALA A 62 -10.22 -23.54 -15.21
N LYS A 63 -9.79 -24.78 -15.42
CA LYS A 63 -10.67 -25.89 -15.73
C LYS A 63 -11.67 -26.14 -14.57
N PRO A 64 -13.00 -26.25 -14.82
CA PRO A 64 -14.01 -26.30 -13.77
C PRO A 64 -13.79 -27.40 -12.71
N GLU A 65 -13.36 -28.58 -13.14
CA GLU A 65 -13.10 -29.72 -12.27
C GLU A 65 -11.96 -29.46 -11.27
N LYS A 66 -10.93 -28.70 -11.67
CA LYS A 66 -9.84 -28.29 -10.78
C LYS A 66 -10.30 -27.22 -9.80
N ILE A 67 -11.15 -26.28 -10.23
CA ILE A 67 -11.75 -25.30 -9.31
C ILE A 67 -12.54 -26.03 -8.22
N ILE A 68 -13.38 -27.01 -8.60
CA ILE A 68 -14.14 -27.83 -7.66
C ILE A 68 -13.21 -28.60 -6.70
N LYS A 69 -12.10 -29.16 -7.21
CA LYS A 69 -11.08 -29.83 -6.38
C LYS A 69 -10.55 -28.90 -5.29
N TYR A 70 -10.17 -27.67 -5.62
CA TYR A 70 -9.63 -26.71 -4.66
C TYR A 70 -10.67 -26.10 -3.73
N GLN A 71 -11.92 -25.94 -4.18
CA GLN A 71 -13.04 -25.56 -3.30
C GLN A 71 -13.28 -26.64 -2.23
N LYS A 72 -13.29 -27.92 -2.63
CA LYS A 72 -13.39 -29.04 -1.69
C LYS A 72 -12.20 -29.09 -0.74
N LYS A 73 -10.98 -28.80 -1.22
CA LYS A 73 -9.78 -28.72 -0.39
C LYS A 73 -9.90 -27.61 0.65
N ALA A 74 -10.27 -26.39 0.25
CA ALA A 74 -10.48 -25.26 1.16
C ALA A 74 -11.50 -25.59 2.25
N LYS A 75 -12.65 -26.17 1.86
CA LYS A 75 -13.68 -26.62 2.82
C LYS A 75 -13.15 -27.66 3.81
N ARG A 76 -12.41 -28.67 3.35
CA ARG A 76 -11.80 -29.68 4.24
C ARG A 76 -10.78 -29.08 5.21
N MET A 77 -10.09 -28.03 4.80
CA MET A 77 -9.11 -27.31 5.62
C MET A 77 -9.76 -26.28 6.56
N GLY A 78 -11.09 -26.10 6.51
CA GLY A 78 -11.79 -25.07 7.30
C GLY A 78 -11.47 -23.65 6.87
N ILE A 79 -11.09 -23.45 5.59
CA ILE A 79 -10.76 -22.13 5.04
C ILE A 79 -12.03 -21.50 4.46
N ASP A 80 -12.50 -20.41 5.08
CA ASP A 80 -13.52 -19.52 4.52
C ASP A 80 -12.87 -18.18 4.11
N SER A 81 -12.98 -17.83 2.82
CA SER A 81 -12.36 -16.62 2.27
C SER A 81 -12.91 -15.33 2.87
N LYS A 82 -14.08 -15.34 3.50
CA LYS A 82 -14.65 -14.17 4.18
C LYS A 82 -13.93 -13.80 5.48
N ASP A 83 -13.13 -14.72 6.03
CA ASP A 83 -12.53 -14.58 7.35
C ASP A 83 -11.09 -14.04 7.32
N ALA A 84 -10.47 -13.89 6.14
CA ALA A 84 -9.10 -13.42 6.02
C ALA A 84 -9.03 -11.89 6.15
N PRO A 85 -8.42 -11.32 7.21
CA PRO A 85 -8.24 -9.87 7.30
C PRO A 85 -7.20 -9.40 6.29
N GLY A 86 -7.41 -8.22 5.72
CA GLY A 86 -6.37 -7.52 4.95
C GLY A 86 -5.24 -7.05 5.83
N ILE A 87 -4.00 -7.16 5.35
CA ILE A 87 -2.83 -6.56 6.00
C ILE A 87 -2.61 -5.18 5.38
N PRO A 88 -2.72 -4.08 6.14
CA PRO A 88 -2.49 -2.75 5.61
C PRO A 88 -1.06 -2.59 5.07
N VAL A 89 -0.94 -2.05 3.87
CA VAL A 89 0.34 -1.68 3.23
C VAL A 89 0.14 -0.36 2.49
N HIS A 90 0.69 0.73 3.05
CA HIS A 90 0.38 2.10 2.58
C HIS A 90 -1.15 2.32 2.48
N ASP A 91 -1.65 2.96 1.43
CA ASP A 91 -3.09 3.12 1.17
C ASP A 91 -3.73 1.88 0.48
N SER A 92 -3.12 0.70 0.60
CA SER A 92 -3.61 -0.57 0.04
C SER A 92 -3.72 -1.66 1.12
N PHE A 93 -4.30 -2.80 0.74
CA PHE A 93 -4.32 -4.01 1.55
C PHE A 93 -3.63 -5.15 0.82
N ALA A 94 -2.86 -5.95 1.56
CA ALA A 94 -2.32 -7.22 1.12
C ALA A 94 -3.16 -8.39 1.64
N ASP A 95 -3.34 -9.43 0.84
CA ASP A 95 -4.03 -10.64 1.28
C ASP A 95 -3.22 -11.40 2.32
N SER A 96 -3.89 -11.84 3.38
CA SER A 96 -3.24 -12.54 4.49
C SER A 96 -3.11 -14.05 4.28
N ARG A 97 -3.77 -14.62 3.26
CA ARG A 97 -3.86 -16.07 3.08
C ARG A 97 -3.94 -16.47 1.61
N GLN A 98 -3.37 -17.63 1.28
CA GLN A 98 -3.52 -18.28 -0.02
C GLN A 98 -4.76 -19.16 0.00
N ASP A 99 -5.91 -18.63 -0.40
CA ASP A 99 -7.20 -19.35 -0.33
C ASP A 99 -8.06 -19.26 -1.59
N ASN A 100 -7.56 -18.66 -2.68
CA ASN A 100 -8.26 -18.56 -3.94
C ASN A 100 -8.27 -19.91 -4.71
N PRO A 101 -9.42 -20.61 -4.83
CA PRO A 101 -9.47 -21.94 -5.46
C PRO A 101 -9.20 -21.90 -6.97
N THR A 102 -9.63 -20.82 -7.64
CA THR A 102 -9.40 -20.64 -9.07
C THR A 102 -7.91 -20.43 -9.35
N TYR A 103 -7.25 -19.60 -8.55
CA TYR A 103 -5.80 -19.39 -8.69
C TYR A 103 -5.01 -20.67 -8.42
N ALA A 104 -5.37 -21.43 -7.38
CA ALA A 104 -4.75 -22.73 -7.12
C ALA A 104 -4.94 -23.72 -8.28
N ALA A 105 -6.12 -23.72 -8.92
CA ALA A 105 -6.38 -24.51 -10.12
C ALA A 105 -5.52 -24.09 -11.32
N MET A 106 -5.27 -22.78 -11.50
CA MET A 106 -4.38 -22.27 -12.55
C MET A 106 -2.92 -22.69 -12.32
N VAL A 107 -2.45 -22.67 -11.06
CA VAL A 107 -1.11 -23.13 -10.67
C VAL A 107 -0.97 -24.64 -10.91
N GLU A 108 -2.00 -25.44 -10.60
CA GLU A 108 -1.99 -26.88 -10.90
C GLU A 108 -1.90 -27.15 -12.40
N SER A 109 -2.64 -26.41 -13.23
CA SER A 109 -2.54 -26.55 -14.69
C SER A 109 -1.15 -26.14 -15.20
N LEU A 110 -0.50 -25.15 -14.59
CA LEU A 110 0.89 -24.80 -14.93
C LEU A 110 1.84 -25.97 -14.60
N ASP A 111 1.73 -26.53 -13.39
CA ASP A 111 2.55 -27.64 -12.92
C ASP A 111 2.44 -28.88 -13.83
N GLU A 112 1.21 -29.28 -14.17
CA GLU A 112 0.98 -30.38 -15.12
C GLU A 112 1.63 -30.13 -16.48
N ASN A 113 1.54 -28.91 -16.99
CA ASN A 113 2.08 -28.55 -18.30
C ASN A 113 3.60 -28.45 -18.31
N VAL A 114 4.22 -28.07 -17.18
CA VAL A 114 5.67 -28.23 -16.99
C VAL A 114 6.05 -29.72 -17.00
N GLY A 115 5.27 -30.56 -16.31
CA GLY A 115 5.44 -32.02 -16.32
C GLY A 115 5.41 -32.60 -17.74
N ARG A 116 4.42 -32.23 -18.56
CA ARG A 116 4.30 -32.67 -19.97
C ARG A 116 5.53 -32.33 -20.83
N VAL A 117 6.15 -31.17 -20.59
CA VAL A 117 7.40 -30.78 -21.28
C VAL A 117 8.55 -31.66 -20.81
N ILE A 118 8.68 -31.90 -19.50
CA ILE A 118 9.71 -32.77 -18.94
C ILE A 118 9.56 -34.21 -19.45
N ASP A 119 8.34 -34.78 -19.41
CA ASP A 119 8.03 -36.11 -19.92
C ASP A 119 8.38 -36.24 -21.41
N THR A 120 8.16 -35.18 -22.19
CA THR A 120 8.55 -35.13 -23.61
C THR A 120 10.06 -35.17 -23.77
N LEU A 121 10.81 -34.39 -23.01
CA LEU A 121 12.28 -34.40 -23.04
C LEU A 121 12.83 -35.78 -22.64
N GLU A 122 12.23 -36.45 -21.65
CA GLU A 122 12.61 -37.81 -21.24
C GLU A 122 12.29 -38.84 -22.34
N ARG A 123 11.08 -38.81 -22.89
CA ARG A 123 10.66 -39.71 -23.98
C ARG A 123 11.55 -39.59 -25.21
N LEU A 124 12.03 -38.38 -25.52
CA LEU A 124 12.92 -38.11 -26.65
C LEU A 124 14.42 -38.32 -26.30
N ASN A 125 14.73 -38.74 -25.07
CA ASN A 125 16.11 -38.88 -24.55
C ASN A 125 16.93 -37.58 -24.60
N LEU A 126 16.28 -36.42 -24.52
CA LEU A 126 16.91 -35.09 -24.52
C LEU A 126 17.25 -34.60 -23.11
N ARG A 127 16.71 -35.24 -22.08
CA ARG A 127 16.80 -34.79 -20.69
C ARG A 127 18.23 -34.64 -20.16
N GLU A 128 19.13 -35.53 -20.57
CA GLU A 128 20.55 -35.54 -20.16
C GLU A 128 21.39 -34.47 -20.86
N ASN A 129 20.82 -33.73 -21.81
CA ASN A 129 21.48 -32.62 -22.51
C ASN A 129 20.64 -31.32 -22.51
N THR A 130 19.72 -31.18 -21.54
CA THR A 130 18.84 -30.00 -21.45
C THR A 130 19.08 -29.20 -20.18
N ILE A 131 19.19 -27.88 -20.32
CA ILE A 131 19.16 -26.92 -19.21
C ILE A 131 17.71 -26.47 -19.03
N LEU A 132 17.15 -26.67 -17.84
CA LEU A 132 15.83 -26.22 -17.44
C LEU A 132 15.96 -25.05 -16.46
N LEU A 133 15.32 -23.92 -16.79
CA LEU A 133 15.21 -22.75 -15.93
C LEU A 133 13.74 -22.39 -15.77
N PHE A 134 13.23 -22.51 -14.54
CA PHE A 134 11.89 -22.08 -14.16
C PHE A 134 11.96 -20.80 -13.32
N PHE A 135 11.21 -19.77 -13.72
CA PHE A 135 11.27 -18.43 -13.12
C PHE A 135 9.93 -17.69 -13.31
N SER A 136 9.69 -16.67 -12.48
CA SER A 136 8.56 -15.73 -12.62
C SER A 136 9.07 -14.31 -12.81
N ASP A 137 8.46 -13.52 -13.69
CA ASP A 137 8.87 -12.16 -14.05
C ASP A 137 8.83 -11.15 -12.90
N ASN A 138 7.86 -11.30 -12.00
CA ASN A 138 7.67 -10.51 -10.79
C ASN A 138 6.95 -11.30 -9.69
N GLY A 139 6.86 -10.71 -8.50
CA GLY A 139 6.06 -11.25 -7.39
C GLY A 139 4.56 -11.32 -7.70
N GLY A 140 3.82 -12.09 -6.90
CA GLY A 140 2.40 -12.35 -7.15
C GLY A 140 1.49 -11.14 -6.91
N LEU A 141 0.34 -11.12 -7.59
CA LEU A 141 -0.70 -10.12 -7.37
C LEU A 141 -1.39 -10.37 -6.03
N SER A 142 -0.93 -9.69 -4.99
CA SER A 142 -1.39 -9.87 -3.60
C SER A 142 -1.90 -8.60 -2.95
N THR A 143 -1.93 -7.48 -3.66
CA THR A 143 -2.34 -6.17 -3.14
C THR A 143 -3.49 -5.58 -3.95
N GLY A 144 -4.28 -4.72 -3.31
CA GLY A 144 -5.36 -3.97 -3.96
C GLY A 144 -6.07 -3.03 -2.98
N SER A 145 -7.07 -2.30 -3.48
CA SER A 145 -7.89 -1.38 -2.67
C SER A 145 -8.77 -2.10 -1.63
N HIS A 146 -8.95 -3.41 -1.76
CA HIS A 146 -9.72 -4.27 -0.86
C HIS A 146 -8.95 -5.58 -0.60
N PRO A 147 -9.15 -6.23 0.55
CA PRO A 147 -8.47 -7.48 0.93
C PRO A 147 -9.12 -8.70 0.27
N SER A 148 -9.04 -8.74 -1.06
CA SER A 148 -9.52 -9.83 -1.90
C SER A 148 -8.73 -9.85 -3.22
N SER A 149 -7.39 -9.80 -3.12
CA SER A 149 -6.51 -9.95 -4.28
C SER A 149 -6.45 -11.42 -4.71
N VAL A 150 -5.45 -11.77 -5.52
CA VAL A 150 -5.39 -13.09 -6.17
C VAL A 150 -4.69 -14.15 -5.31
N THR A 151 -3.63 -13.75 -4.60
CA THR A 151 -2.80 -14.65 -3.80
C THR A 151 -2.20 -13.92 -2.60
N SER A 152 -1.61 -14.66 -1.67
CA SER A 152 -0.78 -14.09 -0.59
C SER A 152 0.68 -14.48 -0.76
N ILE A 153 1.56 -13.51 -0.54
CA ILE A 153 3.03 -13.65 -0.64
C ILE A 153 3.68 -13.50 0.75
N LEU A 154 2.88 -13.57 1.81
CA LEU A 154 3.39 -13.52 3.18
C LEU A 154 4.41 -14.63 3.46
N PRO A 155 5.37 -14.40 4.37
CA PRO A 155 5.56 -13.16 5.15
C PRO A 155 6.17 -11.97 4.39
N ASN A 156 6.46 -12.06 3.08
CA ASN A 156 7.01 -10.90 2.37
C ASN A 156 5.97 -9.77 2.26
N LYS A 157 6.44 -8.52 2.31
CA LYS A 157 5.57 -7.32 2.22
C LYS A 157 5.12 -7.05 0.79
N ALA A 158 3.84 -6.71 0.64
CA ALA A 158 3.20 -6.33 -0.63
C ALA A 158 3.23 -7.44 -1.72
N GLY A 159 3.32 -7.04 -3.00
CA GLY A 159 3.17 -7.92 -4.17
C GLY A 159 3.64 -7.28 -5.47
N LYS A 160 3.14 -7.78 -6.60
CA LYS A 160 3.36 -7.25 -7.96
C LYS A 160 3.33 -5.71 -8.00
N ALA A 161 4.29 -5.11 -8.72
CA ALA A 161 4.47 -3.66 -8.89
C ALA A 161 5.01 -2.89 -7.67
N TRP A 162 5.44 -3.57 -6.60
CA TRP A 162 6.11 -2.96 -5.45
C TRP A 162 7.60 -3.33 -5.42
N VAL A 163 8.46 -2.43 -4.93
CA VAL A 163 9.89 -2.72 -4.71
C VAL A 163 10.17 -3.47 -3.39
N TYR A 164 9.13 -3.74 -2.59
CA TYR A 164 9.19 -4.62 -1.41
C TYR A 164 9.42 -6.09 -1.81
N GLU A 165 9.87 -6.93 -0.88
CA GLU A 165 10.22 -8.34 -1.13
C GLU A 165 9.07 -9.11 -1.78
N GLY A 166 7.81 -8.79 -1.48
CA GLY A 166 6.66 -9.47 -2.09
C GLY A 166 6.49 -9.18 -3.58
N GLY A 167 7.07 -8.09 -4.09
CA GLY A 167 7.02 -7.72 -5.51
C GLY A 167 8.24 -8.12 -6.33
N ILE A 168 9.40 -8.28 -5.69
CA ILE A 168 10.67 -8.59 -6.38
C ILE A 168 11.19 -10.00 -6.13
N ARG A 169 10.74 -10.68 -5.08
CA ARG A 169 11.16 -12.06 -4.79
C ARG A 169 10.26 -13.04 -5.54
N VAL A 170 10.90 -13.93 -6.30
CA VAL A 170 10.24 -14.86 -7.20
C VAL A 170 10.81 -16.28 -7.06
N PRO A 171 10.06 -17.33 -7.43
CA PRO A 171 10.62 -18.67 -7.52
C PRO A 171 11.66 -18.73 -8.63
N LEU A 172 12.74 -19.47 -8.38
CA LEU A 172 13.78 -19.81 -9.37
C LEU A 172 14.20 -21.25 -9.14
N ILE A 173 14.16 -22.07 -10.19
CA ILE A 173 14.73 -23.41 -10.22
C ILE A 173 15.61 -23.49 -11.47
N ILE A 174 16.86 -23.92 -11.30
CA ILE A 174 17.76 -24.22 -12.40
C ILE A 174 18.18 -25.67 -12.24
N ASP A 175 17.88 -26.50 -13.24
CA ASP A 175 18.33 -27.88 -13.31
C ASP A 175 19.03 -28.11 -14.64
N ALA A 176 20.25 -28.64 -14.58
CA ALA A 176 20.97 -29.09 -15.76
C ALA A 176 21.83 -30.29 -15.38
N PRO A 177 21.92 -31.34 -16.22
CA PRO A 177 22.71 -32.54 -15.96
C PRO A 177 24.20 -32.26 -15.69
N ILE A 178 24.75 -31.20 -16.30
CA ILE A 178 26.16 -30.79 -16.12
C ILE A 178 26.47 -30.22 -14.73
N LEU A 179 25.45 -29.88 -13.92
CA LEU A 179 25.64 -29.29 -12.60
C LEU A 179 26.07 -30.34 -11.57
N LYS A 180 27.04 -29.98 -10.73
CA LYS A 180 27.58 -30.88 -9.69
C LYS A 180 26.72 -30.95 -8.42
N GLN A 181 25.95 -29.90 -8.11
CA GLN A 181 25.16 -29.81 -6.87
C GLN A 181 23.65 -29.77 -7.13
N ARG A 182 23.14 -30.78 -7.84
CA ARG A 182 21.69 -30.93 -8.08
C ARG A 182 20.96 -31.22 -6.77
N GLY A 183 19.72 -30.70 -6.64
CA GLY A 183 18.91 -30.86 -5.43
C GLY A 183 19.33 -29.97 -4.24
N SER A 184 20.22 -29.00 -4.46
CA SER A 184 20.67 -28.05 -3.43
C SER A 184 19.83 -26.77 -3.41
N THR A 185 19.87 -26.06 -2.28
CA THR A 185 19.27 -24.72 -2.12
C THR A 185 20.38 -23.68 -1.92
N LEU A 186 20.35 -22.62 -2.73
CA LEU A 186 21.28 -21.49 -2.64
C LEU A 186 20.56 -20.27 -2.06
N ASN A 187 21.20 -19.60 -1.11
CA ASN A 187 20.66 -18.40 -0.44
C ASN A 187 21.24 -17.09 -0.96
N GLU A 188 22.24 -17.15 -1.86
CA GLU A 188 22.82 -15.97 -2.48
C GLU A 188 21.76 -15.24 -3.32
N PRO A 189 21.54 -13.93 -3.14
CA PRO A 189 20.59 -13.17 -3.94
C PRO A 189 21.02 -13.08 -5.41
N VAL A 190 20.11 -13.47 -6.31
CA VAL A 190 20.29 -13.41 -7.77
C VAL A 190 19.18 -12.58 -8.42
N VAL A 191 19.42 -12.08 -9.63
CA VAL A 191 18.46 -11.28 -10.41
C VAL A 191 18.40 -11.81 -11.85
N SER A 192 17.33 -11.49 -12.58
CA SER A 192 17.08 -12.06 -13.92
C SER A 192 18.17 -11.72 -14.96
N THR A 193 18.89 -10.61 -14.79
CA THR A 193 20.05 -10.26 -15.64
C THR A 193 21.19 -11.28 -15.54
N ASP A 194 21.22 -12.09 -14.48
CA ASP A 194 22.20 -13.18 -14.30
C ASP A 194 21.95 -14.36 -15.23
N PHE A 195 20.74 -14.51 -15.76
CA PHE A 195 20.38 -15.67 -16.57
C PHE A 195 21.12 -15.68 -17.90
N TYR A 196 21.31 -14.52 -18.53
CA TYR A 196 22.02 -14.42 -19.80
C TYR A 196 23.46 -14.98 -19.72
N PRO A 197 24.35 -14.47 -18.85
CA PRO A 197 25.70 -15.05 -18.72
C PRO A 197 25.68 -16.48 -18.16
N THR A 198 24.69 -16.85 -17.36
CA THR A 198 24.57 -18.23 -16.84
C THR A 198 24.26 -19.23 -17.95
N LEU A 199 23.33 -18.91 -18.84
CA LEU A 199 22.95 -19.79 -19.95
C LEU A 199 24.10 -19.95 -20.95
N LEU A 200 24.83 -18.88 -21.26
CA LEU A 200 26.05 -18.96 -22.08
C LEU A 200 27.08 -19.91 -21.44
N ASP A 201 27.39 -19.71 -20.15
CA ASP A 201 28.39 -20.50 -19.44
C ASP A 201 27.99 -21.98 -19.29
N LEU A 202 26.72 -22.27 -19.01
CA LEU A 202 26.21 -23.64 -18.94
C LEU A 202 26.20 -24.33 -20.31
N ALA A 203 25.95 -23.58 -21.39
CA ALA A 203 26.04 -24.08 -22.77
C ALA A 203 27.48 -24.21 -23.28
N GLY A 204 28.50 -23.83 -22.50
CA GLY A 204 29.90 -23.85 -22.92
C GLY A 204 30.25 -22.78 -23.95
N LEU A 205 29.44 -21.72 -24.06
CA LEU A 205 29.65 -20.59 -24.94
C LEU A 205 30.52 -19.52 -24.24
N PRO A 206 31.26 -18.70 -25.01
CA PRO A 206 31.99 -17.57 -24.43
C PRO A 206 31.04 -16.59 -23.73
N LEU A 207 31.50 -16.03 -22.62
CA LEU A 207 30.82 -14.91 -21.99
C LEU A 207 30.97 -13.65 -22.86
N GLU A 208 29.94 -12.81 -22.84
CA GLU A 208 29.89 -11.53 -23.59
C GLU A 208 29.82 -10.30 -22.65
N PRO A 209 30.89 -9.91 -21.94
CA PRO A 209 30.83 -8.88 -20.89
C PRO A 209 30.26 -7.52 -21.34
N GLY A 210 30.38 -7.17 -22.63
CA GLY A 210 29.76 -5.96 -23.18
C GLY A 210 28.24 -6.02 -23.25
N GLN A 211 27.64 -7.20 -23.18
CA GLN A 211 26.19 -7.43 -23.25
C GLN A 211 25.56 -7.72 -21.87
N HIS A 212 26.34 -8.25 -20.91
CA HIS A 212 25.87 -8.58 -19.56
C HIS A 212 26.53 -7.76 -18.45
N LEU A 213 26.64 -6.44 -18.66
CA LEU A 213 27.28 -5.51 -17.73
C LEU A 213 26.79 -5.65 -16.27
N ASP A 214 25.50 -5.95 -16.08
CA ASP A 214 24.87 -6.10 -14.76
C ASP A 214 24.78 -7.55 -14.26
N GLY A 215 24.87 -8.53 -15.17
CA GLY A 215 24.65 -9.94 -14.87
C GLY A 215 25.94 -10.66 -14.47
N ALA A 216 25.83 -11.71 -13.66
CA ALA A 216 26.94 -12.63 -13.42
C ALA A 216 26.52 -14.08 -13.64
N SER A 217 27.41 -14.90 -14.18
CA SER A 217 27.16 -16.34 -14.30
C SER A 217 26.96 -16.95 -12.89
N LEU A 218 25.87 -17.70 -12.75
CA LEU A 218 25.54 -18.44 -11.53
C LEU A 218 26.22 -19.81 -11.48
N LYS A 219 26.84 -20.29 -12.57
CA LYS A 219 27.45 -21.63 -12.65
C LYS A 219 28.44 -21.93 -11.51
N PRO A 220 29.33 -21.00 -11.08
CA PRO A 220 30.19 -21.26 -9.92
C PRO A 220 29.41 -21.47 -8.61
N LEU A 221 28.26 -20.80 -8.44
CA LEU A 221 27.38 -21.05 -7.28
C LEU A 221 26.69 -22.41 -7.42
N LEU A 222 26.15 -22.71 -8.61
CA LEU A 222 25.43 -23.95 -8.90
C LEU A 222 26.30 -25.21 -8.80
N ASN A 223 27.62 -25.06 -8.98
CA ASN A 223 28.61 -26.11 -8.74
C ASN A 223 29.20 -26.10 -7.32
N GLY A 224 28.81 -25.14 -6.48
CA GLY A 224 29.33 -24.93 -5.13
C GLY A 224 30.81 -24.55 -5.05
N GLU A 225 31.37 -24.05 -6.15
CA GLU A 225 32.73 -23.51 -6.24
C GLU A 225 32.82 -22.15 -5.53
N LYS A 226 31.69 -21.43 -5.46
CA LYS A 226 31.53 -20.19 -4.70
C LYS A 226 30.26 -20.21 -3.86
N LYS A 227 30.28 -19.46 -2.76
CA LYS A 227 29.10 -19.22 -1.91
C LYS A 227 28.38 -17.91 -2.23
N THR A 228 29.08 -16.94 -2.81
CA THR A 228 28.57 -15.61 -3.09
C THR A 228 29.04 -15.11 -4.46
N LEU A 229 28.30 -14.16 -5.05
CA LEU A 229 28.69 -13.46 -6.27
C LEU A 229 29.57 -12.26 -5.93
N SER A 230 30.44 -11.88 -6.85
CA SER A 230 31.29 -10.70 -6.71
C SER A 230 30.53 -9.42 -7.07
N ARG A 231 29.40 -9.15 -6.40
CA ARG A 231 28.62 -7.91 -6.53
C ARG A 231 28.46 -7.21 -5.19
N LYS A 232 28.44 -5.87 -5.23
CA LYS A 232 28.30 -5.05 -4.02
C LYS A 232 26.85 -4.92 -3.56
N ALA A 233 25.93 -4.82 -4.51
CA ALA A 233 24.51 -4.62 -4.24
C ALA A 233 23.65 -5.05 -5.43
N LEU A 234 22.35 -5.19 -5.19
CA LEU A 234 21.30 -5.28 -6.20
C LEU A 234 20.50 -3.98 -6.19
N TYR A 235 20.07 -3.54 -7.36
CA TYR A 235 19.34 -2.28 -7.54
C TYR A 235 18.01 -2.52 -8.24
N PHE A 236 16.99 -1.78 -7.82
CA PHE A 236 15.66 -1.82 -8.39
C PHE A 236 15.18 -0.39 -8.60
N HIS A 237 14.69 -0.08 -9.78
CA HIS A 237 14.19 1.25 -10.14
C HIS A 237 12.84 1.12 -10.81
N TYR A 238 11.79 1.67 -10.18
CA TYR A 238 10.43 1.62 -10.68
C TYR A 238 9.82 3.03 -10.66
N PRO A 239 10.17 3.90 -11.64
CA PRO A 239 9.75 5.29 -11.69
C PRO A 239 8.29 5.46 -12.19
N HIS A 240 7.41 4.51 -11.88
CA HIS A 240 6.06 4.43 -12.42
C HIS A 240 5.00 4.29 -11.33
N TYR A 241 3.82 4.84 -11.60
CA TYR A 241 2.61 4.51 -10.83
C TYR A 241 1.99 3.23 -11.38
N HIS A 242 1.38 2.44 -10.49
CA HIS A 242 0.58 1.29 -10.87
C HIS A 242 -0.67 1.23 -10.02
N HIS A 243 -1.80 0.79 -10.57
CA HIS A 243 -3.10 0.81 -9.90
C HIS A 243 -3.21 -0.10 -8.66
N ILE A 244 -2.25 -1.01 -8.45
CA ILE A 244 -2.16 -1.89 -7.26
C ILE A 244 -1.05 -1.47 -6.30
N ASN A 245 -0.28 -0.43 -6.64
CA ASN A 245 0.79 0.12 -5.82
C ASN A 245 0.43 1.54 -5.38
N SER A 246 0.00 1.68 -4.12
CA SER A 246 -0.33 2.98 -3.53
C SER A 246 0.88 3.77 -3.01
N MET A 247 2.07 3.16 -2.90
CA MET A 247 3.30 3.86 -2.51
C MET A 247 3.79 4.81 -3.62
N GLY A 248 3.53 4.45 -4.88
CA GLY A 248 3.93 5.22 -6.07
C GLY A 248 5.36 4.91 -6.54
N PRO A 249 5.91 5.78 -7.42
CA PRO A 249 7.26 5.64 -7.96
C PRO A 249 8.32 5.50 -6.86
N SER A 250 9.16 4.48 -7.00
CA SER A 250 10.12 4.10 -5.96
C SER A 250 11.32 3.36 -6.51
N GLY A 251 12.36 3.25 -5.70
CA GLY A 251 13.52 2.40 -5.95
C GLY A 251 13.96 1.66 -4.70
N ALA A 252 14.82 0.68 -4.88
CA ALA A 252 15.44 -0.03 -3.78
C ALA A 252 16.90 -0.40 -4.09
N VAL A 253 17.70 -0.52 -3.04
CA VAL A 253 19.05 -1.10 -3.11
C VAL A 253 19.19 -2.14 -2.00
N ARG A 254 19.65 -3.34 -2.35
CA ARG A 254 19.98 -4.40 -1.40
C ARG A 254 21.49 -4.60 -1.35
N MET A 255 22.08 -4.42 -0.17
CA MET A 255 23.50 -4.61 0.10
C MET A 255 23.65 -5.64 1.23
N GLY A 256 24.01 -6.87 0.87
CA GLY A 256 24.01 -8.02 1.78
C GLY A 256 22.61 -8.24 2.38
N ASP A 257 22.56 -8.25 3.72
CA ASP A 257 21.31 -8.43 4.46
C ASP A 257 20.43 -7.18 4.52
N HIS A 258 20.95 -6.01 4.16
CA HIS A 258 20.22 -4.77 4.30
C HIS A 258 19.57 -4.33 2.99
N LYS A 259 18.36 -3.80 3.07
CA LYS A 259 17.62 -3.23 1.94
C LYS A 259 17.13 -1.84 2.28
N LEU A 260 17.45 -0.89 1.40
CA LEU A 260 16.95 0.48 1.43
C LEU A 260 15.82 0.60 0.41
N VAL A 261 14.70 1.20 0.79
CA VAL A 261 13.60 1.58 -0.11
C VAL A 261 13.51 3.11 -0.13
N ILE A 262 13.36 3.68 -1.32
CA ILE A 262 13.32 5.12 -1.56
C ILE A 262 12.01 5.44 -2.28
N ARG A 263 11.18 6.31 -1.69
CA ARG A 263 9.95 6.81 -2.31
C ARG A 263 10.24 8.13 -3.01
N TYR A 264 9.97 8.21 -4.32
CA TYR A 264 10.36 9.39 -5.10
C TYR A 264 9.42 10.59 -4.89
N GLU A 265 8.15 10.36 -4.52
CA GLU A 265 7.18 11.44 -4.31
C GLU A 265 7.59 12.40 -3.16
N ASP A 266 8.11 11.88 -2.06
CA ASP A 266 8.42 12.65 -0.85
C ASP A 266 9.85 12.45 -0.33
N SER A 267 10.67 11.70 -1.06
CA SER A 267 12.03 11.32 -0.67
C SER A 267 12.11 10.53 0.65
N SER A 268 11.01 9.93 1.12
CA SER A 268 11.05 9.08 2.30
C SER A 268 11.90 7.83 2.06
N ILE A 269 12.54 7.38 3.14
CA ILE A 269 13.48 6.27 3.15
C ILE A 269 13.06 5.26 4.21
N GLU A 270 13.09 3.99 3.82
CA GLU A 270 12.94 2.86 4.72
C GLU A 270 14.19 1.99 4.63
N LEU A 271 14.65 1.46 5.76
CA LEU A 271 15.79 0.55 5.84
C LEU A 271 15.38 -0.72 6.59
N TYR A 272 15.65 -1.88 6.01
CA TYR A 272 15.30 -3.19 6.56
C TYR A 272 16.53 -4.10 6.64
N ASN A 273 16.56 -4.98 7.63
CA ASN A 273 17.49 -6.11 7.69
C ASN A 273 16.74 -7.40 7.31
N LEU A 274 16.90 -7.85 6.08
CA LEU A 274 16.18 -8.98 5.49
C LEU A 274 16.58 -10.35 6.07
N ALA A 275 17.76 -10.46 6.69
CA ALA A 275 18.15 -11.70 7.38
C ALA A 275 17.32 -11.93 8.65
N GLN A 276 16.85 -10.86 9.29
CA GLN A 276 16.06 -10.91 10.52
C GLN A 276 14.57 -10.59 10.29
N ASP A 277 14.27 -9.78 9.28
CA ASP A 277 12.94 -9.23 8.99
C ASP A 277 12.65 -9.27 7.48
N ARG A 278 12.41 -10.48 6.98
CA ARG A 278 11.99 -10.72 5.59
C ARG A 278 10.66 -10.06 5.24
N GLY A 279 9.85 -9.74 6.25
CA GLY A 279 8.56 -9.07 6.07
C GLY A 279 8.63 -7.55 6.04
N GLU A 280 9.83 -6.97 6.11
CA GLU A 280 10.04 -5.51 6.02
C GLU A 280 9.09 -4.74 6.97
N THR A 281 8.97 -5.26 8.19
CA THR A 281 8.04 -4.80 9.22
C THR A 281 8.65 -3.73 10.12
N THR A 282 9.97 -3.71 10.28
CA THR A 282 10.69 -2.81 11.19
C THR A 282 11.60 -1.88 10.41
N ASN A 283 11.20 -0.62 10.25
CA ASN A 283 12.03 0.40 9.61
C ASN A 283 13.16 0.86 10.54
N LEU A 284 14.41 0.60 10.15
CA LEU A 284 15.64 0.92 10.86
C LEU A 284 16.29 2.24 10.42
N ALA A 285 15.68 3.00 9.50
CA ALA A 285 16.31 4.16 8.87
C ALA A 285 16.74 5.22 9.89
N SER A 286 15.90 5.50 10.89
CA SER A 286 16.20 6.48 11.96
C SER A 286 17.29 6.01 12.92
N GLN A 287 17.56 4.70 12.98
CA GLN A 287 18.54 4.10 13.88
C GLN A 287 19.90 3.93 13.22
N ASN A 288 19.98 3.97 11.88
CA ASN A 288 21.20 3.64 11.14
C ASN A 288 21.50 4.61 9.99
N ALA A 289 21.59 5.90 10.33
CA ALA A 289 21.82 6.98 9.35
C ALA A 289 23.10 6.79 8.50
N ARG A 290 24.17 6.22 9.07
CA ARG A 290 25.41 5.94 8.32
C ARG A 290 25.18 4.95 7.19
N LEU A 291 24.44 3.87 7.46
CA LEU A 291 24.14 2.84 6.47
C LEU A 291 23.17 3.37 5.41
N VAL A 292 22.14 4.13 5.83
CA VAL A 292 21.22 4.83 4.91
C VAL A 292 21.99 5.70 3.93
N ASN A 293 22.88 6.57 4.43
CA ASN A 293 23.65 7.49 3.58
C ASN A 293 24.56 6.73 2.60
N ARG A 294 25.20 5.64 3.05
CA ARG A 294 26.03 4.80 2.20
C ARG A 294 25.21 4.16 1.08
N MET A 295 24.11 3.50 1.41
CA MET A 295 23.27 2.80 0.43
C MET A 295 22.60 3.78 -0.53
N LYS A 296 22.14 4.93 -0.05
CA LYS A 296 21.56 5.98 -0.88
C LYS A 296 22.59 6.52 -1.88
N LYS A 297 23.83 6.79 -1.44
CA LYS A 297 24.92 7.21 -2.33
C LYS A 297 25.21 6.18 -3.42
N MET A 298 25.22 4.89 -3.06
CA MET A 298 25.38 3.81 -4.04
C MET A 298 24.23 3.78 -5.06
N PHE A 299 22.99 3.95 -4.60
CA PHE A 299 21.82 4.02 -5.47
C PHE A 299 21.89 5.21 -6.44
N ASP A 300 22.23 6.40 -5.93
CA ASP A 300 22.33 7.62 -6.75
C ASP A 300 23.47 7.51 -7.79
N GLN A 301 24.60 6.92 -7.40
CA GLN A 301 25.69 6.63 -8.32
C GLN A 301 25.24 5.68 -9.43
N TRP A 302 24.57 4.58 -9.08
CA TRP A 302 24.06 3.61 -10.06
C TRP A 302 23.02 4.23 -11.01
N ILE A 303 22.12 5.09 -10.52
CA ILE A 303 21.19 5.85 -11.38
C ILE A 303 21.96 6.73 -12.38
N GLY A 304 23.01 7.42 -11.92
CA GLY A 304 23.86 8.25 -12.78
C GLY A 304 24.63 7.45 -13.84
N GLU A 305 25.20 6.31 -13.46
CA GLU A 305 25.96 5.41 -14.35
C GLU A 305 25.06 4.76 -15.42
N THR A 306 23.84 4.39 -15.06
CA THR A 306 22.87 3.77 -15.99
C THR A 306 22.11 4.77 -16.85
N GLY A 307 22.15 6.07 -16.52
CA GLY A 307 21.31 7.08 -17.19
C GLY A 307 19.81 6.87 -16.95
N SER A 308 19.44 6.22 -15.85
CA SER A 308 18.04 5.91 -15.52
C SER A 308 17.19 7.18 -15.37
N LEU A 309 15.99 7.18 -15.95
CA LEU A 309 15.09 8.33 -15.93
C LEU A 309 14.32 8.43 -14.61
N MET A 310 14.46 9.56 -13.93
CA MET A 310 13.69 9.86 -12.73
C MET A 310 12.31 10.44 -13.06
N PRO A 311 11.27 10.16 -12.25
CA PRO A 311 9.98 10.81 -12.42
C PRO A 311 10.11 12.32 -12.20
N THR A 312 9.39 13.11 -13.00
CA THR A 312 9.34 14.56 -12.88
C THR A 312 8.10 15.02 -12.12
N ALA A 313 8.19 16.17 -11.46
CA ALA A 313 7.06 16.75 -10.76
C ALA A 313 5.94 17.09 -11.75
N ASN A 314 4.72 16.64 -11.48
CA ASN A 314 3.55 17.06 -12.23
C ASN A 314 3.14 18.47 -11.80
N LEU A 315 3.59 19.50 -12.52
CA LEU A 315 3.28 20.91 -12.20
C LEU A 315 1.80 21.27 -12.30
N LYS A 316 0.97 20.42 -12.93
CA LYS A 316 -0.50 20.58 -12.98
C LYS A 316 -1.20 19.93 -11.78
N TYR A 317 -0.46 19.27 -10.89
CA TYR A 317 -1.01 18.63 -9.71
C TYR A 317 -1.42 19.68 -8.67
N ASN A 318 -2.73 19.81 -8.44
CA ASN A 318 -3.31 20.77 -7.52
C ASN A 318 -3.47 20.23 -6.08
N GLY A 319 -2.71 19.19 -5.71
CA GLY A 319 -2.81 18.55 -4.40
C GLY A 319 -3.91 17.49 -4.27
N SER A 320 -4.69 17.23 -5.33
CA SER A 320 -5.69 16.15 -5.32
C SER A 320 -5.11 14.82 -5.82
N LYS A 321 -4.48 14.04 -4.92
CA LYS A 321 -4.78 12.60 -4.92
C LYS A 321 -6.31 12.54 -4.87
N LYS A 322 -6.97 11.62 -5.59
CA LYS A 322 -8.42 11.36 -5.46
C LYS A 322 -8.73 10.91 -4.02
N ASN A 323 -8.55 11.81 -3.07
CA ASN A 323 -9.12 11.80 -1.75
C ASN A 323 -10.61 11.86 -2.04
N SER A 324 -11.39 10.95 -1.46
CA SER A 324 -12.77 11.25 -1.17
C SER A 324 -12.79 12.65 -0.55
N SER A 325 -13.30 13.65 -1.26
CA SER A 325 -13.26 15.02 -0.76
C SER A 325 -14.16 15.05 0.47
N PHE A 326 -13.53 15.13 1.65
CA PHE A 326 -14.27 15.38 2.88
C PHE A 326 -14.91 16.74 2.72
N TYR A 327 -16.25 16.75 2.73
CA TYR A 327 -17.01 17.95 2.45
C TYR A 327 -16.63 19.04 3.44
N THR A 328 -16.11 20.14 2.91
CA THR A 328 -15.89 21.37 3.65
C THR A 328 -16.74 22.43 2.97
N PRO A 329 -17.61 23.13 3.69
CA PRO A 329 -18.46 24.13 3.05
C PRO A 329 -17.63 25.28 2.47
N ALA A 330 -18.01 25.80 1.30
CA ALA A 330 -17.25 26.81 0.56
C ALA A 330 -16.86 28.03 1.41
N ARG A 331 -17.77 28.52 2.26
CA ARG A 331 -17.52 29.67 3.14
C ARG A 331 -16.47 29.41 4.22
N ASP A 332 -16.23 28.15 4.60
CA ASP A 332 -15.26 27.80 5.64
C ASP A 332 -13.88 27.48 5.05
N VAL A 333 -13.77 27.33 3.73
CA VAL A 333 -12.51 26.89 3.08
C VAL A 333 -11.33 27.81 3.42
N HIS A 334 -11.55 29.12 3.60
CA HIS A 334 -10.52 30.05 4.08
C HIS A 334 -9.93 29.63 5.44
N GLY A 335 -10.79 29.05 6.29
CA GLY A 335 -10.43 28.47 7.57
C GLY A 335 -9.50 27.28 7.47
N ILE A 336 -9.27 26.66 6.31
CA ILE A 336 -8.26 25.59 6.09
C ILE A 336 -6.83 26.14 6.10
N HIS A 337 -6.67 27.36 5.61
CA HIS A 337 -5.37 28.00 5.51
C HIS A 337 -5.11 29.00 6.63
N ALA A 338 -6.09 29.21 7.51
CA ALA A 338 -6.00 30.13 8.63
C ALA A 338 -4.81 29.81 9.54
N GLU A 339 -4.05 30.85 9.86
CA GLU A 339 -2.94 30.83 10.80
C GLU A 339 -2.79 32.23 11.40
N SER A 340 -2.27 32.29 12.62
CA SER A 340 -1.97 33.55 13.29
C SER A 340 -0.84 34.26 12.53
N LYS A 341 -0.85 35.59 12.51
CA LYS A 341 0.28 36.35 11.99
C LYS A 341 1.53 36.05 12.83
N PRO A 342 2.73 35.94 12.22
CA PRO A 342 3.96 35.73 12.97
C PRO A 342 4.21 36.96 13.87
N PHE A 343 4.20 36.74 15.18
CA PHE A 343 4.42 37.79 16.18
C PHE A 343 5.42 37.30 17.23
N GLY A 344 6.56 37.99 17.33
CA GLY A 344 7.59 37.79 18.36
C GLY A 344 8.25 36.40 18.41
N LYS A 345 9.48 36.34 18.93
CA LYS A 345 10.02 35.07 19.42
C LYS A 345 9.40 34.86 20.82
N ASP A 346 8.81 33.68 21.07
CA ASP A 346 8.41 33.13 22.39
C ASP A 346 6.89 32.96 22.70
N LEU A 347 5.98 33.05 21.72
CA LEU A 347 4.59 32.62 21.94
C LEU A 347 4.44 31.08 21.92
N PRO A 348 3.61 30.48 22.81
CA PRO A 348 3.27 29.06 22.73
C PRO A 348 2.64 28.71 21.38
N ARG A 349 3.07 27.59 20.80
CA ARG A 349 2.61 27.11 19.49
C ARG A 349 1.51 26.09 19.65
N VAL A 350 0.39 26.38 18.98
CA VAL A 350 -0.82 25.56 19.00
C VAL A 350 -1.16 25.11 17.59
N VAL A 351 -1.45 23.82 17.42
CA VAL A 351 -2.04 23.30 16.18
C VAL A 351 -3.42 22.72 16.43
N LEU A 352 -4.38 23.10 15.57
CA LEU A 352 -5.72 22.52 15.50
C LEU A 352 -5.75 21.41 14.43
N ILE A 353 -6.12 20.19 14.82
CA ILE A 353 -6.24 19.03 13.93
C ILE A 353 -7.67 18.50 14.00
N GLY A 354 -8.46 18.72 12.96
CA GLY A 354 -9.88 18.38 13.04
C GLY A 354 -10.65 18.34 11.73
N ASP A 355 -11.89 17.89 11.85
CA ASP A 355 -12.86 17.80 10.76
C ASP A 355 -13.36 19.17 10.28
N SER A 356 -14.42 19.19 9.49
CA SER A 356 -15.00 20.42 8.95
C SER A 356 -15.55 21.38 10.00
N ILE A 357 -15.87 20.92 11.21
CA ILE A 357 -16.34 21.81 12.29
C ILE A 357 -15.18 22.65 12.81
N SER A 358 -14.00 22.05 12.97
CA SER A 358 -12.80 22.80 13.36
C SER A 358 -12.40 23.83 12.32
N VAL A 359 -12.68 23.57 11.04
CA VAL A 359 -12.54 24.58 10.00
C VAL A 359 -13.36 25.82 10.26
N GLY A 360 -14.62 25.65 10.65
CA GLY A 360 -15.53 26.76 10.90
C GLY A 360 -15.09 27.65 12.07
N TYR A 361 -14.58 27.07 13.16
CA TYR A 361 -14.24 27.83 14.36
C TYR A 361 -12.78 28.32 14.41
N THR A 362 -11.88 27.82 13.55
CA THR A 362 -10.46 28.20 13.56
C THR A 362 -10.22 29.72 13.52
N PRO A 363 -10.91 30.51 12.66
CA PRO A 363 -10.70 31.96 12.63
C PRO A 363 -10.96 32.65 13.97
N GLU A 364 -12.00 32.21 14.70
CA GLU A 364 -12.30 32.77 16.02
C GLU A 364 -11.25 32.37 17.06
N VAL A 365 -10.74 31.13 17.02
CA VAL A 365 -9.66 30.70 17.93
C VAL A 365 -8.41 31.56 17.72
N ILE A 366 -8.06 31.87 16.47
CA ILE A 366 -6.94 32.76 16.14
C ILE A 366 -7.20 34.18 16.66
N HIS A 367 -8.42 34.70 16.49
CA HIS A 367 -8.81 36.02 16.99
C HIS A 367 -8.72 36.11 18.52
N GLN A 368 -9.28 35.14 19.25
CA GLN A 368 -9.31 35.12 20.72
C GLN A 368 -7.93 34.91 21.36
N LEU A 369 -7.03 34.21 20.67
CA LEU A 369 -5.67 33.96 21.12
C LEU A 369 -4.64 34.88 20.45
N GLN A 370 -5.10 35.93 19.77
CA GLN A 370 -4.24 36.93 19.18
C GLN A 370 -3.29 37.49 20.24
N ASP A 371 -2.01 37.60 19.89
CA ASP A 371 -0.91 38.05 20.75
C ASP A 371 -0.68 37.21 22.03
N LYS A 372 -1.42 36.12 22.22
CA LYS A 372 -1.34 35.20 23.38
C LYS A 372 -0.77 33.82 23.01
N ALA A 373 -1.01 33.34 21.78
CA ALA A 373 -0.45 32.11 21.26
C ALA A 373 -0.32 32.14 19.72
N PHE A 374 0.66 31.43 19.17
CA PHE A 374 0.69 31.16 17.74
C PHE A 374 -0.23 29.99 17.42
N VAL A 375 -1.39 30.26 16.83
CA VAL A 375 -2.35 29.23 16.43
C VAL A 375 -2.24 28.98 14.93
N SER A 376 -2.04 27.71 14.58
CA SER A 376 -2.16 27.20 13.22
C SER A 376 -3.09 26.00 13.19
N ARG A 377 -3.40 25.50 12.00
CA ARG A 377 -4.15 24.27 11.82
C ARG A 377 -3.51 23.39 10.77
N ALA A 378 -3.84 22.11 10.81
CA ALA A 378 -3.59 21.21 9.70
C ALA A 378 -4.23 21.77 8.41
N LYS A 379 -3.45 21.90 7.33
CA LYS A 379 -3.90 22.47 6.04
C LYS A 379 -4.76 21.48 5.23
N ALA A 380 -5.72 20.85 5.90
CA ALA A 380 -6.67 19.91 5.34
C ALA A 380 -7.93 19.81 6.23
N ASN A 381 -9.02 19.30 5.66
CA ASN A 381 -10.05 18.65 6.47
C ASN A 381 -9.48 17.28 6.93
N CYS A 382 -9.37 17.09 8.24
CA CYS A 382 -8.69 15.95 8.82
C CYS A 382 -9.54 14.66 8.79
N GLY A 383 -10.81 14.75 8.41
CA GLY A 383 -11.64 13.59 8.08
C GLY A 383 -11.89 12.64 9.25
N ASP A 384 -11.88 11.34 8.96
CA ASP A 384 -12.03 10.26 9.94
C ASP A 384 -10.67 9.80 10.53
N THR A 385 -10.73 8.90 11.50
CA THR A 385 -9.53 8.36 12.16
C THR A 385 -8.62 7.55 11.24
N ASN A 386 -9.12 6.96 10.15
CA ASN A 386 -8.27 6.27 9.16
C ASN A 386 -7.38 7.29 8.45
N ARG A 387 -7.96 8.40 7.99
CA ARG A 387 -7.18 9.53 7.43
C ARG A 387 -6.22 10.10 8.46
N GLY A 388 -6.65 10.21 9.71
CA GLY A 388 -5.78 10.61 10.82
C GLY A 388 -4.52 9.76 10.88
N LEU A 389 -4.66 8.43 10.86
CA LEU A 389 -3.51 7.54 10.93
C LEU A 389 -2.57 7.68 9.73
N ALA A 390 -3.12 7.92 8.53
CA ALA A 390 -2.33 8.09 7.32
C ALA A 390 -1.58 9.43 7.25
N ALA A 391 -2.19 10.52 7.72
CA ALA A 391 -1.72 11.88 7.43
C ALA A 391 -1.19 12.67 8.63
N LEU A 392 -1.27 12.12 9.86
CA LEU A 392 -0.92 12.85 11.08
C LEU A 392 0.49 13.47 11.05
N ASP A 393 1.51 12.74 10.58
CA ASP A 393 2.89 13.25 10.55
C ASP A 393 3.03 14.44 9.58
N SER A 394 2.33 14.40 8.45
CA SER A 394 2.28 15.51 7.50
C SER A 394 1.60 16.74 8.09
N TRP A 395 0.57 16.57 8.92
CA TRP A 395 -0.13 17.68 9.57
C TRP A 395 0.66 18.31 10.71
N LEU A 396 1.40 17.49 11.48
CA LEU A 396 2.26 17.97 12.54
C LEU A 396 3.51 18.68 11.97
N GLY A 397 4.02 18.18 10.85
CA GLY A 397 5.25 18.67 10.24
C GLY A 397 6.45 18.57 11.19
N ASN A 398 7.44 19.45 11.00
CA ASN A 398 8.65 19.49 11.81
C ASN A 398 8.57 20.49 12.98
N THR A 399 7.40 21.10 13.21
CA THR A 399 7.23 22.11 14.25
C THR A 399 7.09 21.43 15.61
N LYS A 400 7.86 21.89 16.60
CA LYS A 400 7.63 21.55 18.01
C LYS A 400 6.42 22.35 18.51
N TRP A 401 5.32 21.64 18.75
CA TRP A 401 4.07 22.19 19.26
C TRP A 401 4.03 22.13 20.79
N ASP A 402 3.55 23.20 21.42
CA ASP A 402 3.34 23.26 22.87
C ASP A 402 1.97 22.67 23.25
N LEU A 403 0.99 22.81 22.36
CA LEU A 403 -0.34 22.24 22.52
C LEU A 403 -0.93 21.77 21.18
N ILE A 404 -1.58 20.61 21.21
CA ILE A 404 -2.35 20.07 20.10
C ILE A 404 -3.80 19.94 20.54
N HIS A 405 -4.69 20.68 19.87
CA HIS A 405 -6.14 20.55 20.02
C HIS A 405 -6.66 19.72 18.84
N PHE A 406 -7.42 18.66 19.11
CA PHE A 406 -7.82 17.73 18.06
C PHE A 406 -9.23 17.16 18.22
N ASN A 407 -9.86 16.79 17.11
CA ASN A 407 -11.12 16.03 17.10
C ASN A 407 -11.21 15.02 15.94
N TRP A 408 -11.83 13.88 16.23
CA TRP A 408 -12.27 12.86 15.25
C TRP A 408 -13.55 12.21 15.78
N GLY A 409 -14.43 11.79 14.87
CA GLY A 409 -15.70 11.14 15.19
C GLY A 409 -16.81 11.47 14.20
N LEU A 410 -16.93 12.73 13.79
CA LEU A 410 -18.04 13.15 12.91
C LEU A 410 -17.98 12.49 11.53
N HIS A 411 -16.79 12.24 10.99
CA HIS A 411 -16.64 11.51 9.73
C HIS A 411 -16.64 10.00 9.91
N ASP A 412 -16.17 9.50 11.06
CA ASP A 412 -16.18 8.09 11.44
C ASP A 412 -17.60 7.53 11.54
N LEU A 413 -18.50 8.27 12.20
CA LEU A 413 -19.90 7.89 12.41
C LEU A 413 -20.79 8.05 11.16
N CYS A 414 -20.25 8.62 10.07
CA CYS A 414 -20.98 8.82 8.85
C CYS A 414 -21.21 7.49 8.11
N TYR A 415 -22.44 7.23 7.70
CA TYR A 415 -22.80 6.10 6.86
C TYR A 415 -22.61 6.45 5.38
N ARG A 416 -21.97 5.53 4.64
CA ARG A 416 -21.63 5.72 3.23
C ARG A 416 -22.01 4.52 2.38
N ASN A 417 -22.54 4.80 1.20
CA ASN A 417 -22.86 3.81 0.17
C ASN A 417 -22.10 4.17 -1.13
N PRO A 418 -21.17 3.32 -1.61
CA PRO A 418 -20.42 3.55 -2.85
C PRO A 418 -21.28 3.82 -4.09
N GLU A 419 -22.51 3.33 -4.12
CA GLU A 419 -23.45 3.50 -5.24
C GLU A 419 -24.08 4.90 -5.28
N VAL A 420 -24.05 5.63 -4.15
CA VAL A 420 -24.65 6.97 -4.04
C VAL A 420 -23.69 8.03 -4.53
N LYS A 421 -24.02 8.70 -5.63
CA LYS A 421 -23.22 9.79 -6.24
C LYS A 421 -23.35 11.15 -5.55
N LYS A 422 -24.03 11.23 -4.39
CA LYS A 422 -24.14 12.47 -3.60
C LYS A 422 -22.79 12.80 -2.94
N VAL A 423 -22.59 14.06 -2.57
CA VAL A 423 -21.35 14.53 -1.93
C VAL A 423 -20.99 13.68 -0.69
N GLY A 424 -19.83 13.02 -0.78
CA GLY A 424 -19.31 12.14 0.25
C GLY A 424 -19.97 10.77 0.34
N ASN A 425 -20.70 10.33 -0.70
CA ASN A 425 -21.37 9.03 -0.77
C ASN A 425 -22.30 8.76 0.42
N ARG A 426 -22.87 9.82 1.02
CA ARG A 426 -23.64 9.74 2.27
C ARG A 426 -24.99 9.07 2.05
N ASP A 427 -25.22 7.99 2.79
CA ASP A 427 -26.47 7.25 2.79
C ASP A 427 -26.58 6.49 4.11
N LYS A 428 -27.39 7.00 5.04
CA LYS A 428 -27.63 6.34 6.32
C LYS A 428 -28.65 5.21 6.28
N VAL A 429 -29.35 5.03 5.15
CA VAL A 429 -30.36 3.97 5.00
C VAL A 429 -29.72 2.70 4.47
N ASN A 430 -28.94 2.81 3.39
CA ASN A 430 -28.33 1.64 2.73
C ASN A 430 -26.80 1.61 2.85
N GLY A 431 -26.18 2.61 3.47
CA GLY A 431 -24.74 2.66 3.66
C GLY A 431 -24.26 1.93 4.92
N THR A 432 -22.95 1.85 5.05
CA THR A 432 -22.25 1.32 6.24
C THR A 432 -21.46 2.42 6.92
N GLN A 433 -21.24 2.32 8.24
CA GLN A 433 -20.43 3.29 8.99
C GLN A 433 -19.02 3.37 8.40
N SER A 434 -18.53 4.61 8.21
CA SER A 434 -17.20 4.87 7.63
C SER A 434 -16.10 4.24 8.47
N VAL A 435 -16.21 4.34 9.80
CA VAL A 435 -15.34 3.66 10.74
C VAL A 435 -16.19 3.10 11.88
N PRO A 436 -16.45 1.78 11.93
CA PRO A 436 -17.21 1.16 13.01
C PRO A 436 -16.61 1.42 14.40
N LEU A 437 -17.44 1.43 15.45
CA LEU A 437 -17.04 1.77 16.83
C LEU A 437 -15.78 1.05 17.33
N GLU A 438 -15.65 -0.25 17.08
CA GLU A 438 -14.47 -1.04 17.49
C GLU A 438 -13.19 -0.60 16.75
N GLN A 439 -13.31 -0.27 15.46
CA GLN A 439 -12.18 0.23 14.69
C GLN A 439 -11.83 1.67 15.09
N TYR A 440 -12.84 2.50 15.37
CA TYR A 440 -12.66 3.86 15.88
C TYR A 440 -11.89 3.85 17.20
N ARG A 441 -12.25 2.97 18.14
CA ARG A 441 -11.51 2.78 19.41
C ARG A 441 -10.03 2.51 19.17
N LYS A 442 -9.73 1.51 18.34
CA LYS A 442 -8.34 1.13 18.01
C LYS A 442 -7.58 2.27 17.33
N ASN A 443 -8.21 2.94 16.37
CA ASN A 443 -7.58 4.01 15.62
C ASN A 443 -7.30 5.23 16.50
N LEU A 444 -8.31 5.68 17.26
CA LEU A 444 -8.19 6.85 18.13
C LEU A 444 -7.15 6.62 19.23
N GLU A 445 -7.10 5.43 19.82
CA GLU A 445 -6.06 5.11 20.81
C GLU A 445 -4.65 5.18 20.20
N ARG A 446 -4.46 4.66 18.97
CA ARG A 446 -3.19 4.80 18.25
C ARG A 446 -2.83 6.27 17.95
N LEU A 447 -3.81 7.08 17.57
CA LEU A 447 -3.63 8.52 17.32
C LEU A 447 -3.22 9.24 18.61
N VAL A 448 -3.90 8.99 19.73
CA VAL A 448 -3.55 9.56 21.03
C VAL A 448 -2.13 9.17 21.44
N LEU A 449 -1.75 7.90 21.28
CA LEU A 449 -0.38 7.45 21.59
C LEU A 449 0.67 8.12 20.71
N ARG A 450 0.39 8.37 19.42
CA ARG A 450 1.28 9.12 18.52
C ARG A 450 1.37 10.59 18.92
N LEU A 451 0.25 11.23 19.20
CA LEU A 451 0.19 12.63 19.66
C LEU A 451 0.97 12.80 20.97
N LYS A 452 0.87 11.87 21.93
CA LYS A 452 1.62 11.92 23.19
C LYS A 452 3.14 11.88 22.98
N LYS A 453 3.63 11.18 21.96
CA LYS A 453 5.07 11.13 21.63
C LYS A 453 5.64 12.49 21.21
N THR A 454 4.80 13.44 20.80
CA THR A 454 5.25 14.80 20.46
C THR A 454 5.70 15.60 21.68
N GLY A 455 5.26 15.21 22.89
CA GLY A 455 5.47 15.96 24.13
C GLY A 455 4.57 17.19 24.29
N ALA A 456 3.69 17.50 23.33
CA ALA A 456 2.73 18.59 23.43
C ALA A 456 1.64 18.30 24.46
N LYS A 457 1.08 19.35 25.08
CA LYS A 457 -0.18 19.24 25.83
C LYS A 457 -1.30 18.86 24.86
N LEU A 458 -2.17 17.93 25.26
CA LEU A 458 -3.23 17.43 24.40
C LEU A 458 -4.60 17.85 24.92
N ILE A 459 -5.42 18.43 24.05
CA ILE A 459 -6.84 18.68 24.29
C ILE A 459 -7.64 17.97 23.19
N TRP A 460 -8.49 17.03 23.57
CA TRP A 460 -9.47 16.44 22.68
C TRP A 460 -10.78 17.23 22.74
N ALA A 461 -11.33 17.60 21.59
CA ALA A 461 -12.68 18.12 21.49
C ALA A 461 -13.67 17.00 21.15
N SER A 462 -14.73 16.88 21.93
CA SER A 462 -15.80 15.92 21.66
C SER A 462 -16.50 16.21 20.33
N THR A 463 -16.95 15.16 19.66
CA THR A 463 -17.77 15.27 18.44
C THR A 463 -19.03 16.09 18.75
N THR A 464 -19.27 17.16 18.00
CA THR A 464 -20.44 18.01 18.18
C THR A 464 -21.74 17.26 17.87
N MET A 465 -22.86 17.78 18.37
CA MET A 465 -24.15 17.13 18.22
C MET A 465 -24.55 16.88 16.75
N VAL A 466 -25.21 15.76 16.48
CA VAL A 466 -25.77 15.45 15.14
C VAL A 466 -27.26 15.81 15.16
N PRO A 467 -27.70 16.80 14.36
CA PRO A 467 -29.11 17.20 14.36
C PRO A 467 -29.99 16.15 13.68
N GLU A 468 -31.23 16.05 14.14
CA GLU A 468 -32.24 15.22 13.48
C GLU A 468 -32.38 15.60 12.00
N GLY A 469 -32.53 14.58 11.15
CA GLY A 469 -32.64 14.76 9.71
C GLY A 469 -31.32 14.91 8.94
N GLU A 470 -30.14 14.78 9.57
CA GLU A 470 -28.87 14.73 8.83
C GLU A 470 -28.84 13.53 7.87
N ILE A 471 -28.35 13.74 6.66
CA ILE A 471 -28.53 12.79 5.55
C ILE A 471 -27.60 11.56 5.59
N GLY A 472 -26.49 11.62 6.32
CA GLY A 472 -25.50 10.57 6.41
C GLY A 472 -25.26 10.02 7.81
N ARG A 473 -25.99 10.47 8.83
CA ARG A 473 -25.75 10.16 10.24
C ARG A 473 -27.05 10.01 11.01
N PHE A 474 -27.05 9.14 12.02
CA PHE A 474 -28.13 9.06 12.99
C PHE A 474 -27.80 9.96 14.18
N ALA A 475 -28.79 10.74 14.62
CA ALA A 475 -28.68 11.50 15.86
C ALA A 475 -28.52 10.51 17.04
N GLY A 476 -27.58 10.79 17.94
CA GLY A 476 -27.22 9.93 19.07
C GLY A 476 -26.07 8.97 18.78
N ASP A 477 -25.62 8.79 17.52
CA ASP A 477 -24.40 8.02 17.26
C ASP A 477 -23.16 8.74 17.79
N GLU A 478 -23.11 10.08 17.70
CA GLU A 478 -22.04 10.90 18.25
C GLU A 478 -21.82 10.67 19.75
N LEU A 479 -22.86 10.32 20.51
CA LEU A 479 -22.76 9.98 21.93
C LEU A 479 -21.98 8.68 22.13
N LYS A 480 -22.17 7.69 21.24
CA LYS A 480 -21.45 6.41 21.28
C LYS A 480 -19.97 6.62 21.00
N TYR A 481 -19.64 7.43 19.98
CA TYR A 481 -18.26 7.77 19.64
C TYR A 481 -17.61 8.62 20.75
N ASN A 482 -18.32 9.62 21.29
CA ASN A 482 -17.83 10.45 22.39
C ASN A 482 -17.59 9.65 23.67
N LYS A 483 -18.42 8.64 23.96
CA LYS A 483 -18.20 7.73 25.09
C LYS A 483 -16.85 6.99 24.94
N ILE A 484 -16.62 6.37 23.77
CA ILE A 484 -15.36 5.66 23.48
C ILE A 484 -14.17 6.61 23.58
N ALA A 485 -14.28 7.79 22.97
CA ALA A 485 -13.21 8.76 22.98
C ALA A 485 -12.93 9.28 24.39
N GLY A 486 -13.96 9.57 25.19
CA GLY A 486 -13.85 9.98 26.59
C GLY A 486 -13.11 8.94 27.44
N GLU A 487 -13.44 7.64 27.29
CA GLU A 487 -12.72 6.54 27.95
C GLU A 487 -11.23 6.52 27.57
N ILE A 488 -10.90 6.72 26.28
CA ILE A 488 -9.51 6.78 25.81
C ILE A 488 -8.80 8.01 26.38
N MET A 489 -9.44 9.20 26.36
CA MET A 489 -8.84 10.42 26.88
C MET A 489 -8.57 10.31 28.37
N GLN A 490 -9.51 9.75 29.14
CA GLN A 490 -9.33 9.48 30.57
C GLN A 490 -8.18 8.50 30.80
N LYS A 491 -8.15 7.37 30.08
CA LYS A 491 -7.08 6.37 30.16
C LYS A 491 -5.70 6.97 29.92
N HIS A 492 -5.60 7.92 28.99
CA HIS A 492 -4.31 8.49 28.56
C HIS A 492 -4.01 9.87 29.14
N GLY A 493 -4.84 10.39 30.04
CA GLY A 493 -4.64 11.70 30.69
C GLY A 493 -4.71 12.88 29.71
N VAL A 494 -5.57 12.81 28.69
CA VAL A 494 -5.80 13.89 27.73
C VAL A 494 -6.93 14.78 28.23
N LEU A 495 -6.76 16.11 28.15
CA LEU A 495 -7.79 17.07 28.54
C LEU A 495 -8.98 16.99 27.58
N ILE A 496 -10.20 17.11 28.13
CA ILE A 496 -11.44 17.05 27.35
C ILE A 496 -12.03 18.47 27.24
N ASN A 497 -12.33 18.89 26.01
CA ASN A 497 -13.16 20.05 25.69
C ASN A 497 -14.50 19.54 25.16
N ASP A 498 -15.57 19.67 25.95
CA ASP A 498 -16.89 19.14 25.63
C ASP A 498 -17.66 20.07 24.67
N LEU A 499 -17.29 20.05 23.39
CA LEU A 499 -18.02 20.74 22.34
C LEU A 499 -19.41 20.12 22.09
N HIS A 500 -19.65 18.86 22.50
CA HIS A 500 -20.95 18.23 22.37
C HIS A 500 -21.97 18.91 23.28
N GLN A 501 -21.62 19.12 24.56
CA GLN A 501 -22.44 19.83 25.53
C GLN A 501 -22.81 21.22 25.02
N LEU A 502 -21.81 22.02 24.60
CA LEU A 502 -22.05 23.36 24.06
C LEU A 502 -22.92 23.32 22.81
N SER A 503 -22.56 22.50 21.83
CA SER A 503 -23.33 22.43 20.57
C SER A 503 -24.77 21.95 20.77
N SER A 504 -25.02 21.11 21.78
CA SER A 504 -26.37 20.64 22.13
C SER A 504 -27.24 21.72 22.76
N SER A 505 -26.64 22.71 23.42
CA SER A 505 -27.37 23.83 24.03
C SER A 505 -27.58 25.03 23.10
N LEU A 506 -26.99 25.03 21.90
CA LEU A 506 -27.13 26.14 20.95
C LEU A 506 -28.54 26.19 20.34
N ASP A 507 -29.05 27.40 20.18
CA ASP A 507 -30.29 27.65 19.43
C ASP A 507 -30.16 27.13 17.99
N ARG A 508 -31.25 26.57 17.45
CA ARG A 508 -31.27 25.97 16.11
C ARG A 508 -30.97 26.97 14.99
N SER A 509 -31.21 28.26 15.21
CA SER A 509 -30.85 29.35 14.28
C SER A 509 -29.34 29.51 14.08
N LEU A 510 -28.53 28.97 15.00
CA LEU A 510 -27.06 28.99 14.91
C LEU A 510 -26.51 27.82 14.08
N PHE A 511 -27.36 26.92 13.59
CA PHE A 511 -27.03 25.89 12.62
C PHE A 511 -27.34 26.41 11.21
N ARG A 512 -26.62 25.93 10.19
CA ARG A 512 -26.77 26.46 8.82
C ARG A 512 -28.13 26.25 8.22
N LYS A 513 -28.70 25.09 8.50
CA LYS A 513 -30.02 24.64 8.06
C LYS A 513 -30.39 23.42 8.86
N ARG A 514 -31.68 23.07 8.81
CA ARG A 514 -32.20 21.84 9.42
C ARG A 514 -31.42 20.62 8.90
N GLY A 515 -30.96 19.78 9.83
CA GLY A 515 -30.20 18.57 9.50
C GLY A 515 -28.76 18.82 9.00
N ASP A 516 -28.16 19.98 9.23
CA ASP A 516 -26.75 20.26 8.92
C ASP A 516 -25.92 20.31 10.20
N VAL A 517 -24.79 19.61 10.21
CA VAL A 517 -23.83 19.54 11.33
C VAL A 517 -23.01 20.83 11.48
N HIS A 518 -23.02 21.71 10.47
CA HIS A 518 -22.23 22.93 10.48
C HIS A 518 -23.01 24.14 10.99
N TYR A 519 -22.28 25.13 11.48
CA TYR A 519 -22.79 26.30 12.17
C TYR A 519 -22.76 27.57 11.31
N THR A 520 -23.60 28.54 11.66
CA THR A 520 -23.47 29.92 11.16
C THR A 520 -22.17 30.55 11.67
N PRO A 521 -21.69 31.69 11.12
CA PRO A 521 -20.51 32.37 11.66
C PRO A 521 -20.60 32.63 13.17
N GLN A 522 -21.78 33.03 13.67
CA GLN A 522 -22.03 33.23 15.09
C GLN A 522 -21.92 31.93 15.90
N GLY A 523 -22.51 30.82 15.41
CA GLY A 523 -22.39 29.52 16.06
C GLY A 523 -20.95 28.99 16.08
N SER A 524 -20.21 29.14 14.96
CA SER A 524 -18.79 28.81 14.90
C SER A 524 -17.95 29.66 15.85
N ALA A 525 -18.28 30.95 16.02
CA ALA A 525 -17.58 31.82 16.95
C ALA A 525 -17.77 31.38 18.42
N LEU A 526 -18.98 30.94 18.81
CA LEU A 526 -19.21 30.39 20.15
C LEU A 526 -18.40 29.12 20.42
N LEU A 527 -18.31 28.22 19.43
CA LEU A 527 -17.43 27.04 19.52
C LEU A 527 -15.96 27.47 19.64
N GLY A 528 -15.54 28.45 18.83
CA GLY A 528 -14.18 28.99 18.82
C GLY A 528 -13.79 29.63 20.14
N GLN A 529 -14.69 30.38 20.77
CA GLN A 529 -14.48 30.93 22.12
C GLN A 529 -14.22 29.82 23.14
N GLN A 530 -15.04 28.77 23.17
CA GLN A 530 -14.83 27.67 24.11
C GLN A 530 -13.50 26.95 23.86
N VAL A 531 -13.12 26.75 22.59
CA VAL A 531 -11.82 26.19 22.22
C VAL A 531 -10.67 27.07 22.69
N ALA A 532 -10.73 28.38 22.44
CA ALA A 532 -9.73 29.34 22.90
C ALA A 532 -9.60 29.38 24.43
N ASP A 533 -10.72 29.35 25.16
CA ASP A 533 -10.74 29.32 26.63
C ASP A 533 -10.03 28.06 27.18
N HIS A 534 -10.28 26.89 26.59
CA HIS A 534 -9.63 25.64 27.00
C HIS A 534 -8.13 25.64 26.68
N ILE A 535 -7.75 26.13 25.50
CA ILE A 535 -6.34 26.29 25.11
C ILE A 535 -5.63 27.26 26.06
N GLY A 536 -6.22 28.43 26.31
CA GLY A 536 -5.69 29.45 27.21
C GLY A 536 -5.48 28.90 28.63
N LYS A 537 -6.48 28.19 29.17
CA LYS A 537 -6.37 27.53 30.48
C LYS A 537 -5.24 26.50 30.52
N ALA A 538 -5.12 25.65 29.49
CA ALA A 538 -4.08 24.63 29.44
C ALA A 538 -2.66 25.22 29.29
N LEU A 539 -2.54 26.38 28.66
CA LEU A 539 -1.28 27.11 28.49
C LEU A 539 -0.96 28.05 29.66
N GLY A 540 -1.90 28.29 30.59
CA GLY A 540 -1.71 29.22 31.71
C GLY A 540 -1.82 30.71 31.31
N ILE A 541 -2.51 30.99 30.20
CA ILE A 541 -2.75 32.35 29.69
C ILE A 541 -3.85 32.98 30.57
N LYS A 542 -3.53 34.07 31.29
CA LYS A 542 -4.51 34.82 32.09
C LYS A 542 -5.55 35.47 31.17
N LYS A 543 -6.83 35.44 31.57
CA LYS A 543 -7.93 36.02 30.79
C LYS A 543 -7.73 37.51 30.57
#